data_AF-A0A920VU61-F1
#
_entry.id   AF-A0A920VU61-F1
#
_cell.length_a   1.000
_cell.length_b   1.000
_cell.length_c   1.000
_cell.angle_alpha   90.00
_cell.angle_beta   90.00
_cell.angle_gamma   90.00
#
_symmetry.space_group_name_H-M   'P 1'
#
loop_
_entity.id
_entity.type
_entity.pdbx_description
1 polymer ?
#
loop_
_entity_poly.entity_id
_entity_poly.type
_entity_poly.pdbx_seq_one_letter_code
_entity_poly.pdbx_strand_id
1 'polypeptide(L)'
;MLSFQAQLDEKKVQLEVSEQARDWIADKGYDKTMGARPMQRLIQEKIKKPLAEEILFGQFSSRGGVVYVDQEEDGLSLKFKESIKDKDKVS
;
A
#
# COMPACT_ATOMS: atom_id res chain seq x y z
N MET A 1 22.97 15.71 -7.06
CA MET A 1 21.90 14.73 -7.31
C MET A 1 21.12 14.55 -6.03
N LEU A 2 19.89 15.09 -5.95
CA LEU A 2 19.02 14.84 -4.80
C LEU A 2 18.58 13.37 -4.86
N SER A 3 19.00 12.59 -3.86
CA SER A 3 18.69 11.18 -3.74
C SER A 3 17.19 10.98 -3.49
N PHE A 4 16.55 10.21 -4.36
CA PHE A 4 15.18 9.69 -4.21
C PHE A 4 14.88 9.09 -2.82
N GLN A 5 15.93 8.64 -2.13
CA GLN A 5 15.92 8.20 -0.72
C GLN A 5 15.32 9.24 0.25
N ALA A 6 15.59 10.53 0.06
CA ALA A 6 15.15 11.59 0.98
C ALA A 6 13.65 11.94 0.87
N GLN A 7 13.00 11.59 -0.25
CA GLN A 7 11.55 11.77 -0.42
C GLN A 7 10.74 10.58 0.13
N LEU A 8 11.40 9.49 0.52
CA LEU A 8 10.75 8.26 1.00
C LEU A 8 10.65 8.19 2.53
N ASP A 9 11.51 8.92 3.27
CA ASP A 9 11.62 8.85 4.73
C ASP A 9 10.44 9.45 5.52
N GLU A 10 9.49 10.13 4.86
CA GLU A 10 8.37 10.82 5.54
C GLU A 10 6.99 10.44 5.01
N LYS A 11 6.83 9.24 4.45
CA LYS A 11 5.53 8.82 3.92
C LYS A 11 4.68 8.31 5.09
N LYS A 12 3.89 9.22 5.67
CA LYS A 12 2.84 9.03 6.70
C LYS A 12 1.72 8.10 6.21
N VAL A 13 2.09 6.95 5.65
CA VAL A 13 1.19 6.04 4.97
C VAL A 13 1.08 4.75 5.76
N GLN A 14 -0.12 4.45 6.22
CA GLN A 14 -0.44 3.20 6.90
C GLN A 14 -1.09 2.24 5.91
N LEU A 15 -0.64 0.99 5.90
CA LEU A 15 -1.22 -0.05 5.07
C LEU A 15 -2.06 -0.96 5.95
N GLU A 16 -3.36 -1.02 5.68
CA GLU A 16 -4.28 -1.96 6.29
C GLU A 16 -4.68 -3.01 5.26
N VAL A 17 -4.51 -4.27 5.61
CA VAL A 17 -4.78 -5.40 4.70
C VAL A 17 -5.85 -6.26 5.33
N SER A 18 -6.96 -6.45 4.63
CA SER A 18 -8.05 -7.32 5.07
C SER A 18 -7.60 -8.78 5.14
N GLU A 19 -8.30 -9.58 5.93
CA GLU A 19 -8.04 -11.02 6.04
C GLU A 19 -8.21 -11.72 4.68
N GLN A 20 -9.26 -11.36 3.94
CA GLN A 20 -9.54 -11.89 2.59
C GLN A 20 -8.41 -11.58 1.60
N ALA A 21 -7.86 -10.36 1.65
CA ALA A 21 -6.69 -10.00 0.85
C ALA A 21 -5.44 -10.81 1.22
N ARG A 22 -5.23 -11.07 2.52
CA ARG A 22 -4.11 -11.92 2.98
C ARG A 22 -4.25 -13.34 2.48
N ASP A 23 -5.44 -13.91 2.58
CA ASP A 23 -5.72 -15.28 2.13
C ASP A 23 -5.56 -15.39 0.61
N TRP A 24 -6.02 -14.39 -0.15
CA TRP A 24 -5.81 -14.35 -1.60
C TRP A 24 -4.33 -14.25 -1.98
N ILE A 25 -3.56 -13.41 -1.28
CA ILE A 25 -2.12 -13.29 -1.47
C ILE A 25 -1.41 -14.60 -1.10
N ALA A 26 -1.89 -15.30 -0.06
CA ALA A 26 -1.38 -16.61 0.31
C ALA A 26 -1.70 -17.64 -0.78
N ASP A 27 -2.94 -17.74 -1.24
CA ASP A 27 -3.35 -18.69 -2.27
C ASP A 27 -2.62 -18.47 -3.61
N LYS A 28 -2.49 -17.20 -4.04
CA LYS A 28 -1.83 -16.86 -5.31
C LYS A 28 -0.31 -16.72 -5.21
N GLY A 29 0.20 -16.36 -4.05
CA GLY A 29 1.63 -16.08 -3.81
C GLY A 29 2.39 -17.26 -3.20
N TYR A 30 1.69 -18.31 -2.78
CA TYR A 30 2.29 -19.54 -2.27
C TYR A 30 2.54 -20.52 -3.41
N ASP A 31 3.81 -20.68 -3.77
CA ASP A 31 4.26 -21.70 -4.69
C ASP A 31 5.03 -22.76 -3.89
N LYS A 32 4.53 -24.01 -3.91
CA LYS A 32 5.14 -25.14 -3.18
C LYS A 32 6.61 -25.39 -3.55
N THR A 33 7.00 -25.02 -4.77
CA THR A 33 8.35 -25.18 -5.33
C THR A 33 9.24 -23.98 -5.07
N MET A 34 8.69 -22.77 -4.94
CA MET A 34 9.47 -21.52 -4.77
C MET A 34 9.36 -20.87 -3.37
N GLY A 35 8.52 -21.39 -2.49
CA GLY A 35 8.28 -20.82 -1.16
C GLY A 35 7.55 -19.47 -1.22
N ALA A 36 7.85 -18.55 -0.29
CA ALA A 36 7.22 -17.23 -0.21
C ALA A 36 7.77 -16.18 -1.22
N ARG A 37 8.69 -16.56 -2.11
CA ARG A 37 9.27 -15.64 -3.11
C ARG A 37 8.23 -15.05 -4.09
N PRO A 38 7.27 -15.82 -4.63
CA PRO A 38 6.23 -15.28 -5.49
C PRO A 38 5.32 -14.30 -4.73
N MET A 39 5.06 -14.54 -3.45
CA MET A 39 4.30 -13.64 -2.58
C MET A 39 4.93 -12.24 -2.50
N GLN A 40 6.24 -12.15 -2.31
CA GLN A 40 6.93 -10.86 -2.29
C GLN A 40 6.77 -10.10 -3.61
N ARG A 41 6.86 -10.81 -4.74
CA ARG A 41 6.68 -10.21 -6.06
C ARG A 41 5.24 -9.75 -6.29
N LEU A 42 4.26 -10.53 -5.86
CA LEU A 42 2.84 -10.19 -5.95
C LEU A 42 2.53 -8.93 -5.15
N ILE A 43 2.99 -8.84 -3.89
CA ILE A 43 2.87 -7.64 -3.05
C ILE A 43 3.57 -6.45 -3.70
N GLN A 44 4.75 -6.65 -4.29
CA GLN A 44 5.49 -5.56 -4.90
C GLN A 44 4.79 -4.97 -6.14
N GLU A 45 4.28 -5.84 -7.02
CA GLU A 45 3.59 -5.42 -8.25
C GLU A 45 2.18 -4.90 -7.98
N LYS A 46 1.41 -5.55 -7.09
CA LYS A 46 0.01 -5.21 -6.85
C LYS A 46 -0.19 -4.16 -5.76
N ILE A 47 0.74 -4.02 -4.81
CA ILE A 47 0.60 -3.09 -3.68
C ILE A 47 1.66 -1.98 -3.75
N LYS A 48 2.95 -2.32 -3.75
CA LYS A 48 4.01 -1.30 -3.61
C LYS A 48 4.14 -0.37 -4.82
N LYS A 49 4.05 -0.88 -6.05
CA LYS A 49 4.09 -0.07 -7.27
C LYS A 49 2.97 0.98 -7.34
N PRO A 50 1.68 0.60 -7.28
CA PRO A 50 0.60 1.57 -7.34
C PRO A 50 0.64 2.54 -6.15
N LEU A 51 1.06 2.06 -4.98
CA LEU A 51 1.29 2.92 -3.82
C LEU A 51 2.40 3.96 -4.06
N ALA A 52 3.52 3.55 -4.66
CA ALA A 52 4.61 4.47 -4.96
C ALA A 52 4.17 5.54 -5.96
N GLU A 53 3.41 5.16 -7.00
CA GLU A 53 2.83 6.09 -7.97
C GLU A 53 1.87 7.08 -7.30
N GLU A 54 0.96 6.61 -6.45
CA GLU A 54 0.03 7.48 -5.71
C GLU A 54 0.73 8.45 -4.76
N ILE A 55 1.84 8.05 -4.14
CA ILE A 55 2.57 8.97 -3.25
C ILE A 55 3.51 9.90 -4.03
N LEU A 56 3.93 9.54 -5.25
CA LEU A 56 4.79 10.41 -6.08
C LEU A 56 3.97 11.39 -6.92
N PHE A 57 2.82 10.97 -7.42
CA PHE A 57 2.03 11.70 -8.42
C PHE A 57 0.56 11.88 -8.02
N GLY A 58 0.06 11.14 -7.03
CA GLY A 58 -1.33 11.14 -6.60
C GLY A 58 -1.61 11.99 -5.37
N GLN A 59 -2.77 11.72 -4.75
CA GLN A 59 -3.34 12.56 -3.68
C GLN A 59 -2.53 12.49 -2.37
N PHE A 60 -1.67 11.48 -2.21
CA PHE A 60 -0.92 11.20 -0.98
C PHE A 60 0.41 11.96 -0.89
N SER A 61 0.78 12.68 -1.93
CA SER A 61 2.07 13.39 -2.05
C SER A 61 2.35 14.42 -0.95
N SER A 62 1.32 14.94 -0.28
CA SER A 62 1.47 16.02 0.72
C SER A 62 1.16 15.64 2.16
N ARG A 63 0.26 14.67 2.42
CA ARG A 63 -0.24 14.38 3.78
C ARG A 63 -0.11 12.91 4.21
N GLY A 64 0.18 12.00 3.29
CA GLY A 64 0.04 10.56 3.54
C GLY A 64 -1.40 10.16 3.83
N GLY A 65 -1.61 8.96 4.41
CA GLY A 65 -2.93 8.46 4.78
C GLY A 65 -2.99 6.94 4.88
N VAL A 66 -4.19 6.38 4.92
CA VAL A 66 -4.39 4.92 5.10
C VAL A 66 -4.75 4.29 3.77
N VAL A 67 -4.05 3.22 3.42
CA VAL A 67 -4.35 2.41 2.24
C VAL A 67 -4.93 1.10 2.71
N TYR A 68 -6.20 0.89 2.39
CA TYR A 68 -6.91 -0.36 2.62
C TYR A 68 -6.74 -1.27 1.41
N VAL A 69 -6.16 -2.44 1.63
CA VAL A 69 -6.05 -3.50 0.64
C VAL A 69 -7.13 -4.53 0.94
N ASP A 70 -8.00 -4.76 -0.03
CA ASP A 70 -9.07 -5.74 0.06
C ASP A 70 -9.07 -6.67 -1.15
N GLN A 71 -9.72 -7.82 -1.01
CA GLN A 71 -9.93 -8.74 -2.12
C GLN A 71 -11.24 -8.41 -2.83
N GLU A 72 -11.19 -8.32 -4.15
CA GLU A 72 -12.35 -8.21 -5.04
C GLU A 72 -12.35 -9.41 -6.02
N GLU A 73 -13.41 -9.56 -6.82
CA GLU A 73 -13.64 -10.72 -7.69
C GLU A 73 -12.44 -11.10 -8.57
N ASP A 74 -11.75 -10.12 -9.16
CA ASP A 74 -10.64 -10.33 -10.09
C ASP A 74 -9.24 -10.01 -9.52
N GLY A 75 -9.12 -9.75 -8.21
CA GLY A 75 -7.81 -9.55 -7.58
C GLY A 75 -7.81 -8.68 -6.33
N LEU A 76 -6.75 -7.90 -6.16
CA LEU A 76 -6.61 -6.97 -5.04
C LEU A 76 -7.06 -5.58 -5.44
N SER A 77 -7.86 -4.97 -4.57
CA SER A 77 -8.29 -3.58 -4.65
C SER A 77 -7.57 -2.75 -3.60
N LEU A 78 -7.12 -1.56 -4.01
CA LEU A 78 -6.48 -0.59 -3.12
C LEU A 78 -7.41 0.60 -2.97
N LYS A 79 -7.93 0.77 -1.76
CA LYS A 79 -8.76 1.91 -1.36
C LYS A 79 -7.88 2.87 -0.58
N PHE A 80 -7.62 4.01 -1.19
CA PHE A 80 -6.79 5.04 -0.62
C PHE A 80 -7.68 6.03 0.16
N LYS A 81 -7.42 6.18 1.46
CA LYS A 81 -8.13 7.10 2.33
C LYS A 81 -7.16 8.12 2.90
N GLU A 82 -7.34 9.39 2.58
CA GLU A 82 -6.55 10.45 3.19
C GLU A 82 -6.76 10.43 4.71
N SER A 83 -5.68 10.55 5.47
CA SER A 83 -5.79 10.77 6.91
C SER A 83 -6.26 12.21 7.13
N ILE A 84 -7.57 12.41 7.24
CA ILE A 84 -8.14 13.69 7.70
C ILE A 84 -7.72 13.87 9.16
N LYS A 85 -6.56 14.48 9.40
CA LYS A 85 -6.32 15.20 10.65
C LYS A 85 -6.88 16.60 10.47
N ASP A 86 -8.14 16.77 10.84
CA ASP A 86 -8.66 18.09 11.17
C ASP A 86 -9.52 18.00 12.44
N LYS A 87 -8.86 18.31 13.57
CA LYS A 87 -9.32 19.14 14.69
C LYS A 87 -8.48 18.85 15.93
N ASP A 88 -7.58 19.77 16.25
CA ASP A 88 -7.42 20.31 17.60
C ASP A 88 -6.43 21.49 17.60
N LYS A 89 -6.98 22.68 17.38
CA LYS A 89 -6.76 23.82 18.28
C LYS A 89 -8.00 24.70 18.26
N VAL A 90 -8.99 24.26 19.05
CA VAL A 90 -9.85 25.19 19.78
C VAL A 90 -9.00 25.70 20.95
N SER A 91 -8.58 26.97 20.88
CA SER A 91 -8.44 27.92 22.00
C SER A 91 -7.77 29.19 21.47
#